data_AF-A0A822GY20-F1
#
_entry.id   AF-A0A822GY20-F1
#
_cell.length_a   1.000
_cell.length_b   1.000
_cell.length_c   1.000
_cell.angle_alpha   90.00
_cell.angle_beta   90.00
_cell.angle_gamma   90.00
#
_symmetry.space_group_name_H-M   'P 1'
#
loop_
_entity.id
_entity.type
_entity.pdbx_description
1 polymer ?
#
loop_
_entity_poly.entity_id
_entity_poly.type
_entity_poly.pdbx_seq_one_letter_code
_entity_poly.pdbx_strand_id
1 'polypeptide(L)'
;IRRLPGLPVPPRSVIVERVPPPPPRPRDILMERWIPYGPQAKRRTLVQRAAAPLPYPAPRNVIIQYEQAPARIVRNFQRLGVTAASPSAYVQTYGLSLLDGASLVARARSAGVVEDIVCL
;
A
#
# COMPACT_ATOMS: atom_id res chain seq x y z
N ILE A 1 -0.71 -33.73 48.37
CA ILE A 1 -0.49 -32.48 47.59
C ILE A 1 -1.64 -32.34 46.60
N ARG A 2 -2.61 -31.46 46.86
CA ARG A 2 -3.80 -31.26 46.02
C ARG A 2 -3.38 -30.41 44.82
N ARG A 3 -3.33 -31.01 43.62
CA ARG A 3 -2.97 -30.29 42.38
C ARG A 3 -4.23 -29.61 41.84
N LEU A 4 -4.14 -28.31 41.59
CA LEU A 4 -5.20 -27.55 40.93
C LEU A 4 -5.30 -28.00 39.45
N PRO A 5 -6.52 -28.04 38.86
CA PRO A 5 -6.67 -28.31 37.45
C PRO A 5 -5.96 -27.23 36.63
N GLY A 6 -5.32 -27.65 35.53
CA GLY A 6 -4.66 -26.73 34.60
C GLY A 6 -5.66 -25.75 34.00
N LEU A 7 -5.20 -24.51 33.77
CA LEU A 7 -6.00 -23.47 33.12
C LEU A 7 -6.49 -23.95 31.74
N PRO A 8 -7.73 -23.61 31.34
CA PRO A 8 -8.25 -23.99 30.04
C PRO A 8 -7.38 -23.37 28.94
N VAL A 9 -7.10 -24.16 27.90
CA VAL A 9 -6.33 -23.70 26.75
C VAL A 9 -7.06 -22.50 26.12
N PRO A 10 -6.36 -21.37 25.87
CA PRO A 10 -7.01 -20.19 25.32
C PRO A 10 -7.63 -20.50 23.96
N PRO A 11 -8.77 -19.86 23.62
CA PRO A 11 -9.45 -20.08 22.35
C PRO A 11 -8.52 -19.72 21.19
N ARG A 12 -8.42 -20.61 20.20
CA ARG A 12 -7.66 -20.38 18.97
C ARG A 12 -8.34 -19.24 18.21
N SER A 13 -7.61 -18.15 17.94
CA SER A 13 -8.13 -17.03 17.16
C SER A 13 -8.38 -17.48 15.72
N VAL A 14 -9.64 -17.41 15.30
CA VAL A 14 -10.04 -17.62 13.90
C VAL A 14 -10.11 -16.25 13.25
N ILE A 15 -9.15 -15.96 12.36
CA ILE A 15 -9.17 -14.75 11.54
C ILE A 15 -10.10 -15.04 10.35
N VAL A 16 -11.27 -14.40 10.32
CA VAL A 16 -12.22 -14.51 9.19
C VAL A 16 -12.04 -13.27 8.31
N GLU A 17 -11.27 -13.41 7.24
CA GLU A 17 -11.16 -12.38 6.22
C GLU A 17 -12.47 -12.27 5.43
N ARG A 18 -13.12 -11.09 5.49
CA ARG A 18 -14.35 -10.81 4.74
C ARG A 18 -13.98 -10.26 3.37
N VAL A 19 -13.76 -11.15 2.41
CA VAL A 19 -13.55 -10.78 1.00
C VAL A 19 -14.87 -10.27 0.40
N PRO A 20 -14.86 -9.22 -0.45
CA PRO A 20 -16.06 -8.79 -1.17
C PRO A 20 -16.63 -9.96 -2.00
N PRO A 21 -17.97 -10.04 -2.18
CA PRO A 21 -18.57 -11.08 -2.99
C PRO A 21 -18.00 -11.02 -4.42
N PRO A 22 -17.65 -12.16 -5.04
CA PRO A 22 -17.15 -12.18 -6.39
C PRO A 22 -18.22 -11.61 -7.35
N PRO A 23 -17.79 -10.99 -8.47
CA PRO A 23 -18.73 -10.49 -9.47
C PRO A 23 -19.62 -11.63 -9.99
N PRO A 24 -20.87 -11.34 -10.38
CA PRO A 24 -21.76 -12.35 -10.95
C PRO A 24 -21.16 -12.94 -12.23
N ARG A 25 -21.43 -14.23 -12.48
CA ARG A 25 -20.99 -14.91 -13.71
C ARG A 25 -21.54 -14.15 -14.92
N PRO A 26 -20.73 -13.90 -15.97
CA PRO A 26 -21.23 -13.30 -17.20
C PRO A 26 -22.36 -14.17 -17.78
N ARG A 27 -23.32 -13.53 -18.44
CA ARG A 27 -24.43 -14.23 -19.10
C ARG A 27 -23.89 -15.01 -20.29
N ASP A 28 -24.35 -16.25 -20.45
CA ASP A 28 -24.03 -17.04 -21.63
C ASP A 28 -24.64 -16.38 -22.86
N ILE A 29 -23.80 -16.01 -23.83
CA ILE A 29 -24.25 -15.51 -25.13
C ILE A 29 -24.32 -16.72 -26.07
N LEU A 30 -25.54 -17.23 -26.28
CA LEU A 30 -25.83 -18.24 -27.28
C LEU A 30 -25.84 -17.59 -28.67
N MET A 31 -24.75 -17.71 -29.40
CA MET A 31 -24.68 -17.34 -30.81
C MET A 31 -25.09 -18.53 -31.67
N GLU A 32 -26.35 -18.60 -32.07
CA GLU A 32 -26.80 -19.56 -33.07
C GLU A 32 -26.34 -19.08 -34.46
N ARG A 33 -25.17 -19.56 -34.87
CA ARG A 33 -24.72 -19.44 -36.25
C ARG A 33 -25.53 -20.42 -37.09
N TRP A 34 -26.44 -19.90 -37.92
CA TRP A 34 -27.17 -20.66 -38.93
C TRP A 34 -26.20 -21.21 -39.97
N ILE A 35 -25.58 -22.34 -39.68
CA ILE A 35 -24.79 -23.11 -40.64
C ILE A 35 -25.80 -23.99 -41.40
N PRO A 36 -25.86 -23.94 -42.74
CA PRO A 36 -26.73 -24.82 -43.50
C PRO A 36 -26.39 -26.28 -43.18
N TYR A 37 -27.41 -27.07 -42.88
CA TYR A 37 -27.32 -28.51 -42.63
C TYR A 37 -26.95 -29.25 -43.92
N GLY A 38 -25.69 -29.18 -44.34
CA GLY A 38 -25.13 -30.15 -45.28
C GLY A 38 -25.08 -31.54 -44.65
N PRO A 39 -25.00 -32.62 -45.44
CA PRO A 39 -24.81 -33.96 -44.91
C PRO A 39 -23.60 -33.95 -43.97
N GLN A 40 -23.82 -34.33 -42.70
CA GLN A 40 -22.79 -34.35 -41.68
C GLN A 40 -21.64 -35.23 -42.17
N ALA A 41 -20.54 -34.62 -42.63
CA ALA A 41 -19.30 -35.34 -42.81
C ALA A 41 -18.96 -35.99 -41.48
N LYS A 42 -18.74 -37.31 -41.48
CA LYS A 42 -18.46 -38.12 -40.28
C LYS A 42 -17.15 -37.64 -39.66
N ARG A 43 -17.21 -36.58 -38.84
CA ARG A 43 -16.03 -35.97 -38.19
C ARG A 43 -15.46 -37.01 -37.23
N ARG A 44 -14.16 -37.30 -37.37
CA ARG A 44 -13.47 -38.21 -36.44
C ARG A 44 -13.38 -37.53 -35.08
N THR A 45 -14.09 -38.06 -34.10
CA THR A 45 -14.01 -37.60 -32.71
C THR A 45 -12.68 -38.06 -32.12
N LEU A 46 -11.74 -37.14 -31.93
CA LEU A 46 -10.53 -37.38 -31.16
C LEU A 46 -10.85 -37.15 -29.68
N VAL A 47 -11.02 -38.25 -28.92
CA VAL A 47 -11.22 -38.18 -27.47
C VAL A 47 -9.84 -38.12 -26.81
N GLN A 48 -9.39 -36.92 -26.46
CA GLN A 48 -8.20 -36.74 -25.64
C GLN A 48 -8.59 -36.91 -24.17
N ARG A 49 -8.12 -37.98 -23.53
CA ARG A 49 -8.32 -38.19 -22.09
C ARG A 49 -7.55 -37.12 -21.33
N ALA A 50 -8.21 -36.49 -20.35
CA ALA A 50 -7.56 -35.54 -19.46
C ALA A 50 -6.42 -36.23 -18.69
N ALA A 51 -5.34 -35.49 -18.44
CA ALA A 51 -4.25 -35.97 -17.58
C ALA A 51 -4.78 -36.24 -16.16
N ALA A 52 -4.13 -37.17 -15.47
CA ALA A 52 -4.47 -37.47 -14.08
C ALA A 52 -4.37 -36.21 -13.20
N PRO A 53 -5.27 -36.03 -12.22
CA PRO A 53 -5.22 -34.88 -11.32
C PRO A 53 -3.89 -34.89 -10.55
N LEU A 54 -3.17 -33.76 -10.57
CA LEU A 54 -1.97 -33.60 -9.75
C LEU A 54 -2.36 -33.56 -8.27
N PRO A 55 -1.62 -34.25 -7.37
CA PRO A 55 -1.86 -34.16 -5.95
C PRO A 55 -1.57 -32.74 -5.44
N TYR A 56 -2.48 -32.20 -4.63
CA TYR A 56 -2.25 -30.93 -3.95
C TYR A 56 -1.12 -31.07 -2.92
N PRO A 57 -0.22 -30.07 -2.80
CA PRO A 57 0.78 -30.07 -1.75
C PRO A 57 0.12 -29.97 -0.37
N ALA A 58 0.70 -30.64 0.62
CA ALA A 58 0.24 -30.57 2.00
C ALA A 58 0.33 -29.12 2.53
N PRO A 59 -0.68 -28.62 3.25
CA PRO A 59 -0.65 -27.27 3.82
C PRO A 59 0.49 -27.17 4.83
N ARG A 60 1.27 -26.08 4.76
CA ARG A 60 2.32 -25.75 5.73
C ARG A 60 1.89 -24.53 6.53
N ASN A 61 2.19 -24.54 7.82
CA ASN A 61 2.03 -23.35 8.67
C ASN A 61 3.12 -22.34 8.27
N VAL A 62 2.72 -21.24 7.63
CA VAL A 62 3.63 -20.14 7.27
C VAL A 62 3.35 -18.98 8.21
N ILE A 63 4.38 -18.52 8.92
CA ILE A 63 4.32 -17.28 9.70
C ILE A 63 4.76 -16.16 8.77
N ILE A 64 3.84 -15.25 8.42
CA ILE A 64 4.14 -14.07 7.62
C ILE A 64 4.47 -12.93 8.58
N GLN A 65 5.75 -12.53 8.63
CA GLN A 65 6.20 -11.39 9.40
C GLN A 65 6.38 -10.20 8.45
N TYR A 66 5.53 -9.19 8.57
CA TYR A 66 5.65 -7.96 7.80
C TYR A 66 6.70 -7.06 8.45
N GLU A 67 7.77 -6.75 7.71
CA GLU A 67 8.73 -5.73 8.11
C GLU A 67 8.17 -4.33 7.83
N GLN A 68 8.61 -3.34 8.60
CA GLN A 68 8.26 -1.95 8.32
C GLN A 68 8.91 -1.51 7.01
N ALA A 69 8.12 -0.89 6.12
CA ALA A 69 8.65 -0.35 4.88
C ALA A 69 9.71 0.72 5.18
N PRO A 70 10.94 0.63 4.62
CA PRO A 70 11.96 1.63 4.85
C PRO A 70 11.58 2.94 4.15
N ALA A 71 11.34 4.00 4.93
CA ALA A 71 11.09 5.33 4.41
C ALA A 71 12.41 6.06 4.12
N ARG A 72 12.64 6.45 2.87
CA ARG A 72 13.78 7.30 2.48
C ARG A 72 13.39 8.77 2.54
N ILE A 73 13.86 9.49 3.53
CA ILE A 73 13.68 10.94 3.63
C ILE A 73 14.73 11.63 2.76
N VAL A 74 14.31 12.28 1.68
CA VAL A 74 15.18 13.10 0.82
C VAL A 74 14.87 14.57 1.11
N ARG A 75 15.78 15.25 1.82
CA ARG A 75 15.69 16.70 2.04
C ARG A 75 16.24 17.42 0.81
N ASN A 76 15.43 18.24 0.15
CA ASN A 76 15.84 19.03 -1.00
C ASN A 76 15.89 20.51 -0.60
N PHE A 77 17.10 21.07 -0.51
CA PHE A 77 17.32 22.47 -0.21
C PHE A 77 17.50 23.25 -1.51
N GLN A 78 16.51 24.07 -1.86
CA GLN A 78 16.59 24.93 -3.03
C GLN A 78 17.14 26.29 -2.62
N ARG A 79 18.23 26.72 -3.28
CA ARG A 79 18.73 28.08 -3.15
C ARG A 79 17.84 28.99 -3.99
N LEU A 80 16.87 29.64 -3.34
CA LEU A 80 15.93 30.57 -3.98
C LEU A 80 16.58 31.90 -4.43
N GLY A 81 17.91 32.00 -4.36
CA GLY A 81 18.68 33.19 -4.72
C GLY A 81 18.93 34.11 -3.52
N VAL A 82 19.94 34.97 -3.67
CA VAL A 82 20.18 36.09 -2.77
C VAL A 82 20.20 37.33 -3.66
N THR A 83 19.27 38.25 -3.45
CA THR A 83 19.21 39.52 -4.18
C THR A 83 19.71 40.64 -3.29
N ALA A 84 20.65 41.45 -3.78
CA ALA A 84 21.07 42.65 -3.06
C ALA A 84 19.89 43.62 -2.98
N ALA A 85 19.54 44.04 -1.76
CA ALA A 85 18.47 44.99 -1.49
C ALA A 85 18.96 46.03 -0.48
N SER A 86 18.51 47.27 -0.61
CA SER A 86 18.77 48.29 0.40
C SER A 86 17.95 47.97 1.67
N PRO A 87 18.54 48.08 2.88
CA PRO A 87 17.84 47.71 4.12
C PRO A 87 16.55 48.50 4.32
N SER A 88 16.54 49.79 3.97
CA SER A 88 15.36 50.65 4.09
C SER A 88 14.22 50.23 3.16
N ALA A 89 14.50 49.91 1.90
CA ALA A 89 13.48 49.43 0.97
C ALA A 89 12.96 48.04 1.37
N TYR A 90 13.83 47.19 1.90
CA TYR A 90 13.44 45.86 2.37
C TYR A 90 12.48 45.94 3.56
N VAL A 91 12.78 46.79 4.55
CA VAL A 91 11.90 47.01 5.71
C VAL A 91 10.58 47.67 5.32
N GLN A 92 10.58 48.60 4.36
CA GLN A 92 9.33 49.17 3.85
C GLN A 92 8.44 48.11 3.17
N THR A 93 9.04 47.20 2.41
CA THR A 93 8.29 46.18 1.65
C THR A 93 7.82 45.02 2.53
N TYR A 94 8.67 44.55 3.45
CA TYR A 94 8.48 43.31 4.20
C TYR A 94 8.46 43.50 5.72
N GLY A 95 8.40 44.75 6.22
CA GLY A 95 8.49 45.08 7.65
C GLY A 95 7.52 44.31 8.53
N LEU A 96 6.29 44.10 8.05
CA LEU A 96 5.25 43.37 8.78
C LEU A 96 5.45 41.85 8.77
N SER A 97 6.19 41.32 7.80
CA SER A 97 6.45 39.88 7.66
C SER A 97 7.83 39.47 8.19
N LEU A 98 8.68 40.42 8.58
CA LEU A 98 9.97 40.18 9.20
C LEU A 98 9.79 39.54 10.57
N LEU A 99 10.38 38.36 10.74
CA LEU A 99 10.45 37.68 12.03
C LEU A 99 11.74 38.08 12.73
N ASP A 100 11.63 38.40 14.02
CA ASP A 100 12.80 38.49 14.89
C ASP A 100 13.46 37.11 15.04
N GLY A 101 14.77 37.07 15.24
CA GLY A 101 15.56 35.83 15.30
C GLY A 101 15.04 34.86 16.36
N ALA A 102 14.67 35.35 17.53
CA ALA A 102 14.08 34.54 18.60
C ALA A 102 12.73 33.93 18.18
N SER A 103 11.91 34.70 17.47
CA SER A 103 10.60 34.28 16.97
C SER A 103 10.73 33.19 15.92
N LEU A 104 11.73 33.33 15.03
CA LEU A 104 12.02 32.38 13.97
C LEU A 104 12.46 31.02 14.54
N VAL A 105 13.36 31.03 15.53
CA VAL A 105 13.83 29.80 16.19
C VAL A 105 12.69 29.10 16.94
N ALA A 106 11.86 29.84 17.67
CA ALA A 106 10.72 29.28 18.38
C ALA A 106 9.73 28.59 17.42
N ARG A 107 9.44 29.22 16.27
CA ARG A 107 8.53 28.69 15.25
C ARG A 107 9.12 27.46 14.56
N ALA A 108 10.41 27.47 14.25
CA ALA A 108 11.12 26.33 13.67
C ALA A 108 11.09 25.09 14.60
N ARG A 109 11.31 25.30 15.90
CA ARG A 109 11.21 24.22 16.91
C ARG A 109 9.79 23.67 17.03
N SER A 110 8.77 24.54 16.99
CA SER A 110 7.37 24.10 17.00
C SER A 110 6.99 23.26 15.77
N ALA A 111 7.69 23.47 14.64
CA ALA A 111 7.54 22.68 13.43
C ALA A 111 8.38 21.38 13.42
N GLY A 112 9.09 21.06 14.52
CA GLY A 112 9.91 19.86 14.65
C GLY A 112 11.29 19.96 13.99
N VAL A 113 11.76 21.17 13.65
CA VAL A 113 13.12 21.37 13.14
C VAL A 113 14.09 21.39 14.33
N VAL A 114 14.86 20.32 14.48
CA VAL A 114 15.90 20.14 15.51
C VAL A 114 17.28 20.18 14.86
N GLU A 115 17.56 21.26 14.13
CA GLU A 115 18.92 21.54 13.64
C GLU A 115 19.53 22.66 14.48
N ASP A 116 20.84 22.62 14.67
CA ASP A 116 21.60 23.73 15.27
C ASP A 116 21.57 24.91 14.30
N ILE A 117 20.53 25.73 14.40
CA ILE A 117 20.45 27.00 13.70
C ILE A 117 21.45 27.93 14.39
N VAL A 118 22.70 27.93 13.91
CA VAL A 118 23.70 28.92 14.29
C VAL A 118 23.25 30.25 13.69
N CYS A 119 22.72 31.14 14.54
CA CYS A 119 22.53 32.54 14.17
C CYS A 119 23.92 33.18 14.04
N LEU A 120 24.27 33.61 12.82
CA LEU A 120 25.44 34.44 12.53
C LEU A 120 25.15 35.90 12.87
#